data_AF-A0A6C1BWN7-F1
#
_entry.id   AF-A0A6C1BWN7-F1
#
_cell.length_a   1.000
_cell.length_b   1.000
_cell.length_c   1.000
_cell.angle_alpha   90.00
_cell.angle_beta   90.00
_cell.angle_gamma   90.00
#
_symmetry.space_group_name_H-M   'P 1'
#
loop_
_entity.id
_entity.type
_entity.pdbx_description
1 polymer ?
#
loop_
_entity_poly.entity_id
_entity_poly.type
_entity_poly.pdbx_seq_one_letter_code
_entity_poly.pdbx_strand_id
1 'polypeptide(L)'
;MSELFLCIYAGSLFCMVFLVAPTLLRTSENKNLLGSLYGRVLWRFYKVAFFMLLFYLILGNAKLDAILLMLGLGLNVGTSYWLKNYKRSLGNIDLLDYDEPRRVIFRRVSMLSTFILLTNFLLSMYVLIKHLKGGSLAGV
;
A
#
# COMPACT_ATOMS: atom_id res chain seq x y z
N MET A 1 -7.38 -22.75 -0.68
CA MET A 1 -8.13 -21.82 0.20
C MET A 1 -7.29 -20.60 0.57
N SER A 2 -5.99 -20.75 0.79
CA SER A 2 -5.02 -19.64 0.99
C SER A 2 -5.03 -18.59 -0.13
N GLU A 3 -5.27 -19.03 -1.36
CA GLU A 3 -5.25 -18.20 -2.57
C GLU A 3 -6.34 -17.13 -2.53
N LEU A 4 -7.44 -17.39 -1.82
CA LEU A 4 -8.51 -16.42 -1.62
C LEU A 4 -8.00 -15.18 -0.86
N PHE A 5 -7.20 -15.38 0.19
CA PHE A 5 -6.62 -14.27 0.96
C PHE A 5 -5.62 -13.47 0.11
N LEU A 6 -4.84 -14.15 -0.73
CA LEU A 6 -3.94 -13.50 -1.68
C LEU A 6 -4.71 -12.70 -2.74
N CYS A 7 -5.80 -13.25 -3.29
CA CYS A 7 -6.68 -12.54 -4.25
C CYS A 7 -7.30 -11.29 -3.63
N ILE A 8 -7.88 -11.40 -2.43
CA ILE A 8 -8.47 -10.26 -1.71
C ILE A 8 -7.38 -9.21 -1.42
N TYR A 9 -6.20 -9.65 -0.99
CA TYR A 9 -5.06 -8.78 -0.76
C TYR A 9 -4.65 -8.02 -2.04
N ALA A 10 -4.42 -8.72 -3.15
CA ALA A 10 -4.06 -8.12 -4.43
C ALA A 10 -5.15 -7.17 -4.96
N GLY A 11 -6.43 -7.55 -4.86
CA GLY A 11 -7.56 -6.71 -5.22
C GLY A 11 -7.68 -5.45 -4.36
N SER A 12 -7.44 -5.57 -3.05
CA SER A 12 -7.43 -4.41 -2.15
C SER A 12 -6.26 -3.46 -2.45
N LEU A 13 -5.09 -3.99 -2.79
CA LEU A 13 -3.95 -3.20 -3.27
C LEU A 13 -4.27 -2.48 -4.59
N PHE A 14 -4.92 -3.16 -5.54
CA PHE A 14 -5.39 -2.55 -6.78
C PHE A 14 -6.30 -1.34 -6.49
N CYS A 15 -7.31 -1.51 -5.63
CA CYS A 15 -8.20 -0.42 -5.25
C CYS A 15 -7.43 0.76 -4.64
N MET A 16 -6.46 0.47 -3.77
CA MET A 16 -5.66 1.54 -3.15
C MET A 16 -4.79 2.29 -4.17
N VAL A 17 -4.12 1.56 -5.07
CA VAL A 17 -3.18 2.14 -6.05
C VAL A 17 -3.89 2.88 -7.18
N PHE A 18 -4.99 2.31 -7.72
CA PHE A 18 -5.61 2.81 -8.95
C PHE A 18 -6.91 3.58 -8.73
N LEU A 19 -7.57 3.41 -7.58
CA LEU A 19 -8.82 4.12 -7.28
C LEU A 19 -8.58 5.19 -6.21
N VAL A 20 -8.13 4.79 -5.03
CA VAL A 20 -8.05 5.67 -3.84
C VAL A 20 -6.92 6.70 -3.95
N ALA A 21 -5.69 6.28 -4.28
CA ALA A 21 -4.58 7.21 -4.39
C ALA A 21 -4.80 8.27 -5.50
N PRO A 22 -5.25 7.93 -6.72
CA PRO A 22 -5.48 8.91 -7.77
C PRO A 22 -6.60 9.90 -7.43
N THR A 23 -7.71 9.43 -6.84
CA THR A 23 -8.84 10.31 -6.47
C THR A 23 -8.48 11.27 -5.32
N LEU A 24 -7.72 10.82 -4.32
CA LEU A 24 -7.46 11.63 -3.13
C LEU A 24 -6.18 12.46 -3.21
N LEU A 25 -5.20 12.09 -4.05
CA LEU A 25 -3.89 12.77 -4.11
C LEU A 25 -3.72 13.70 -5.33
N ARG A 26 -4.52 13.57 -6.40
CA ARG A 26 -4.39 14.41 -7.61
C ARG A 26 -5.16 15.74 -7.57
N THR A 27 -6.00 15.93 -6.56
CA THR A 27 -6.72 17.19 -6.34
C THR A 27 -5.77 18.38 -6.14
N SER A 28 -6.05 19.51 -6.77
CA SER A 28 -5.36 20.78 -6.52
C SER A 28 -5.88 21.47 -5.25
N GLU A 29 -7.18 21.32 -4.99
CA GLU A 29 -7.89 21.95 -3.89
C GLU A 29 -7.99 21.04 -2.66
N ASN A 30 -8.05 21.64 -1.46
CA ASN A 30 -8.23 20.92 -0.20
C ASN A 30 -7.23 19.77 0.04
N LYS A 31 -5.98 19.91 -0.43
CA LYS A 31 -4.95 18.85 -0.35
C LYS A 31 -4.70 18.41 1.09
N ASN A 32 -4.74 19.32 2.06
CA ASN A 32 -4.56 18.94 3.45
C ASN A 32 -5.67 17.99 3.95
N LEU A 33 -6.93 18.30 3.64
CA LEU A 33 -8.09 17.50 4.01
C LEU A 33 -8.07 16.14 3.30
N LEU A 34 -7.89 16.14 1.98
CA LEU A 34 -7.92 14.92 1.17
C LEU A 34 -6.73 14.01 1.47
N GLY A 35 -5.54 14.58 1.74
CA GLY A 35 -4.41 13.82 2.25
C GLY A 35 -4.66 13.22 3.64
N SER A 36 -5.43 13.89 4.50
CA SER A 36 -5.85 13.34 5.81
C SER A 36 -6.84 12.18 5.65
N LEU A 37 -7.79 12.31 4.72
CA LEU A 37 -8.73 11.25 4.38
C LEU A 37 -8.00 10.03 3.80
N TYR A 38 -7.10 10.24 2.84
CA TYR A 38 -6.23 9.19 2.28
C TYR A 38 -5.48 8.46 3.38
N GLY A 39 -4.84 9.20 4.29
CA GLY A 39 -4.14 8.61 5.44
C GLY A 39 -5.05 7.72 6.28
N ARG A 40 -6.28 8.16 6.60
CA ARG A 40 -7.25 7.35 7.36
C ARG A 40 -7.62 6.05 6.64
N VAL A 41 -7.89 6.12 5.34
CA VAL A 41 -8.20 4.93 4.52
C VAL A 41 -7.00 3.98 4.49
N LEU A 42 -5.81 4.50 4.23
CA LEU A 42 -4.56 3.75 4.17
C LEU A 42 -4.25 3.02 5.48
N TRP A 43 -4.46 3.68 6.63
CA TRP A 43 -4.28 3.03 7.95
C TRP A 43 -5.26 1.89 8.22
N ARG A 44 -6.51 2.01 7.74
CA ARG A 44 -7.49 0.91 7.85
C ARG A 44 -7.12 -0.23 6.92
N PHE A 45 -6.72 0.10 5.69
CA PHE A 45 -6.20 -0.86 4.72
C PHE A 45 -5.04 -1.66 5.30
N TYR A 46 -4.04 -1.04 5.94
CA TYR A 46 -2.90 -1.75 6.51
C TYR A 46 -3.27 -2.80 7.54
N LYS A 47 -4.27 -2.53 8.39
CA LYS A 47 -4.74 -3.52 9.37
C LYS A 47 -5.34 -4.73 8.67
N VAL A 48 -6.23 -4.49 7.71
CA VAL A 48 -6.89 -5.57 6.95
C VAL A 48 -5.86 -6.35 6.15
N ALA A 49 -5.00 -5.66 5.41
CA ALA A 49 -3.90 -6.21 4.63
C ALA A 49 -2.98 -7.11 5.45
N PHE A 50 -2.63 -6.69 6.67
CA PHE A 50 -1.82 -7.48 7.58
C PHE A 50 -2.50 -8.80 7.94
N PHE A 51 -3.78 -8.78 8.31
CA PHE A 51 -4.51 -10.01 8.62
C PHE A 51 -4.67 -10.92 7.39
N MET A 52 -4.92 -10.36 6.21
CA MET A 52 -4.98 -11.14 4.96
C MET A 52 -3.67 -11.88 4.69
N LEU A 53 -2.53 -11.17 4.82
CA LEU A 53 -1.22 -11.79 4.63
C LEU A 53 -0.85 -12.77 5.75
N LEU A 54 -1.28 -12.51 6.99
CA LEU A 54 -1.08 -13.42 8.11
C LEU A 54 -1.84 -14.73 7.89
N PHE A 55 -3.11 -14.66 7.45
CA PHE A 55 -3.87 -15.86 7.12
C PHE A 55 -3.29 -16.60 5.92
N TYR A 56 -2.81 -15.86 4.89
CA TYR A 56 -2.09 -16.47 3.78
C TYR A 56 -0.81 -17.18 4.22
N LEU A 57 -0.05 -16.61 5.17
CA LEU A 57 1.16 -17.21 5.73
C LEU A 57 0.88 -18.48 6.53
N ILE A 58 -0.18 -18.49 7.34
CA ILE A 58 -0.54 -19.62 8.21
C ILE A 58 -1.15 -20.77 7.40
N LEU A 59 -2.06 -20.46 6.47
CA LEU A 59 -2.84 -21.45 5.74
C LEU A 59 -2.21 -21.86 4.40
N GLY A 60 -1.25 -21.10 3.89
CA GLY A 60 -0.62 -21.32 2.59
C GLY A 60 0.67 -22.14 2.65
N ASN A 61 0.97 -22.83 1.56
CA ASN A 61 2.20 -23.62 1.41
C ASN A 61 3.43 -22.74 1.07
N ALA A 62 3.22 -21.59 0.44
CA ALA A 62 4.30 -20.69 0.01
C ALA A 62 4.63 -19.60 1.05
N LYS A 63 5.22 -20.01 2.16
CA LYS A 63 5.58 -19.12 3.28
C LYS A 63 6.54 -18.01 2.88
N LEU A 64 7.49 -18.29 1.98
CA LEU A 64 8.45 -17.29 1.49
C LEU A 64 7.75 -16.15 0.73
N ASP A 65 6.79 -16.49 -0.13
CA ASP A 65 6.02 -15.48 -0.88
C ASP A 65 5.22 -14.60 0.09
N ALA A 66 4.60 -15.21 1.11
CA ALA A 66 3.87 -14.47 2.15
C ALA A 66 4.78 -13.52 2.96
N ILE A 67 5.95 -13.98 3.40
CA ILE A 67 6.93 -13.16 4.12
C ILE A 67 7.38 -11.97 3.27
N LEU A 68 7.65 -12.20 1.97
CA LEU A 68 8.08 -11.14 1.06
C LEU A 68 7.01 -10.05 0.91
N LEU A 69 5.74 -10.43 0.77
CA LEU A 69 4.61 -9.49 0.71
C LEU A 69 4.42 -8.75 2.05
N MET A 70 4.65 -9.42 3.18
CA MET A 70 4.61 -8.80 4.52
C MET A 70 5.73 -7.78 4.71
N LEU A 71 6.94 -8.05 4.19
CA LEU A 71 8.03 -7.08 4.19
C LEU A 71 7.66 -5.83 3.36
N GLY A 72 7.08 -6.01 2.17
CA GLY A 72 6.58 -4.92 1.35
C GLY A 72 5.51 -4.08 2.07
N LEU A 73 4.58 -4.75 2.77
CA LEU A 73 3.56 -4.09 3.59
C LEU A 73 4.19 -3.32 4.76
N GLY A 74 5.14 -3.94 5.46
CA GLY A 74 5.85 -3.36 6.61
C GLY A 74 6.65 -2.11 6.21
N LEU A 75 7.35 -2.15 5.08
CA LEU A 75 8.03 -0.99 4.52
C LEU A 75 7.04 0.16 4.27
N ASN A 76 5.88 -0.13 3.68
CA ASN A 76 4.89 0.90 3.42
C ASN A 76 4.27 1.49 4.70
N VAL A 77 3.99 0.64 5.69
CA VAL A 77 3.54 1.07 7.02
C VAL A 77 4.59 1.99 7.67
N GLY A 78 5.86 1.62 7.61
CA GLY A 78 6.97 2.43 8.15
C GLY A 78 7.06 3.80 7.47
N THR A 79 7.05 3.84 6.14
CA THR A 79 7.07 5.10 5.38
C THR A 79 5.84 5.96 5.68
N SER A 80 4.66 5.34 5.78
CA SER A 80 3.41 6.03 6.09
C SER A 80 3.36 6.57 7.52
N TYR A 81 3.96 5.85 8.48
CA TYR A 81 4.11 6.29 9.85
C TYR A 81 5.01 7.52 9.93
N TRP A 82 6.15 7.47 9.24
CA TRP A 82 7.04 8.62 9.12
C TRP A 82 6.32 9.83 8.50
N LEU A 83 5.60 9.65 7.39
CA LEU A 83 4.82 10.70 6.72
C LEU A 83 3.77 11.31 7.64
N LYS A 84 3.08 10.49 8.42
CA LYS A 84 2.07 10.96 9.39
C LYS A 84 2.69 11.85 10.45
N ASN A 85 3.84 11.47 10.99
CA ASN A 85 4.54 12.25 12.01
C ASN A 85 5.13 13.53 11.41
N TYR A 86 5.71 13.45 10.23
CA TYR A 86 6.25 14.61 9.52
C TYR A 86 5.15 15.61 9.13
N LYS A 87 3.98 15.14 8.68
CA LYS A 87 2.81 16.01 8.44
C LYS A 87 2.36 16.71 9.72
N ARG A 88 2.35 16.01 10.86
CA ARG A 88 1.98 16.62 12.15
C ARG A 88 2.91 17.76 12.54
N SER A 89 4.21 17.64 12.28
CA SER A 89 5.17 18.73 12.53
C SER A 89 5.03 19.89 11.53
N LEU A 90 4.52 19.65 10.32
CA LEU A 90 4.29 20.69 9.31
C LEU A 90 2.99 21.47 9.52
N GLY A 91 2.00 20.87 10.17
CA GLY A 91 0.67 21.48 10.31
C GLY A 91 -0.09 21.47 8.97
N ASN A 92 -0.71 22.61 8.63
CA ASN A 92 -1.49 22.72 7.40
C ASN A 92 -0.58 22.96 6.18
N ILE A 93 -0.38 21.91 5.38
CA ILE A 93 0.46 21.94 4.17
C ILE A 93 -0.04 22.89 3.07
N ASP A 94 -1.30 23.32 3.14
CA ASP A 94 -1.87 24.26 2.17
C ASP A 94 -1.42 25.70 2.43
N LEU A 95 -0.89 25.99 3.63
CA LEU A 95 -0.32 27.29 4.00
C LEU A 95 1.17 27.45 3.62
N LEU A 96 1.81 26.36 3.20
CA LEU A 96 3.22 26.36 2.83
C LEU A 96 3.36 26.56 1.32
N ASP A 97 4.33 27.38 0.90
CA ASP A 97 4.65 27.56 -0.51
C ASP A 97 5.00 26.24 -1.19
N TYR A 98 4.75 26.18 -2.51
CA TYR A 98 4.95 24.96 -3.28
C TYR A 98 6.41 24.48 -3.31
N ASP A 99 7.36 25.41 -3.29
CA ASP A 99 8.80 25.14 -3.34
C ASP A 99 9.47 25.13 -1.97
N GLU A 100 8.67 25.27 -0.90
CA GLU A 100 9.17 25.16 0.46
C GLU A 100 9.81 23.77 0.67
N PRO A 101 11.05 23.69 1.19
CA PRO A 101 11.84 22.45 1.18
C PRO A 101 11.20 21.31 1.99
N ARG A 102 10.51 21.61 3.09
CA ARG A 102 9.80 20.61 3.88
C ARG A 102 8.57 20.08 3.14
N ARG A 103 7.83 20.92 2.42
CA ARG A 103 6.73 20.49 1.53
C ARG A 103 7.24 19.62 0.40
N VAL A 104 8.40 19.94 -0.19
CA VAL A 104 9.07 19.12 -1.22
C VAL A 104 9.41 17.72 -0.68
N ILE A 105 10.01 17.65 0.52
CA ILE A 105 10.33 16.39 1.19
C ILE A 105 9.06 15.57 1.41
N PHE A 106 8.00 16.18 1.95
CA PHE A 106 6.72 15.52 2.18
C PHE A 106 6.16 14.90 0.88
N ARG A 107 6.18 15.65 -0.23
CA ARG A 107 5.73 15.14 -1.53
C ARG A 107 6.57 13.97 -2.02
N ARG A 108 7.91 14.07 -1.95
CA ARG A 108 8.82 13.01 -2.41
C ARG A 108 8.58 11.71 -1.64
N VAL A 109 8.44 11.79 -0.31
CA VAL A 109 8.18 10.60 0.50
C VAL A 109 6.75 10.09 0.30
N SER A 110 5.77 10.96 0.06
CA SER A 110 4.41 10.54 -0.31
C SER A 110 4.38 9.76 -1.62
N MET A 111 5.17 10.19 -2.62
CA MET A 111 5.33 9.44 -3.87
C MET A 111 6.05 8.11 -3.63
N LEU A 112 7.09 8.09 -2.77
CA LEU A 112 7.77 6.85 -2.40
C LEU A 112 6.82 5.84 -1.74
N SER A 113 5.98 6.25 -0.79
CA SER A 113 4.98 5.37 -0.16
C SER A 113 4.00 4.81 -1.19
N THR A 114 3.55 5.62 -2.14
CA THR A 114 2.67 5.19 -3.23
C THR A 114 3.39 4.20 -4.16
N PHE A 115 4.66 4.45 -4.46
CA PHE A 115 5.49 3.56 -5.27
C PHE A 115 5.73 2.21 -4.58
N ILE A 116 6.01 2.19 -3.28
CA ILE A 116 6.11 0.93 -2.51
C ILE A 116 4.79 0.15 -2.58
N LEU A 117 3.65 0.85 -2.53
CA LEU A 117 2.33 0.22 -2.62
C LEU A 117 2.12 -0.43 -3.99
N LEU A 118 2.51 0.26 -5.06
CA LEU A 118 2.48 -0.23 -6.43
C LEU A 118 3.41 -1.44 -6.62
N THR A 119 4.66 -1.37 -6.13
CA THR A 119 5.59 -2.50 -6.21
C THR A 119 5.04 -3.72 -5.49
N ASN A 120 4.43 -3.52 -4.31
CA ASN A 120 3.81 -4.60 -3.57
C ASN A 120 2.57 -5.18 -4.28
N PHE A 121 1.80 -4.34 -4.98
CA PHE A 121 0.74 -4.79 -5.88
C PHE A 121 1.29 -5.67 -7.01
N LEU A 122 2.30 -5.20 -7.74
CA LEU A 122 2.91 -5.95 -8.84
C LEU A 122 3.47 -7.30 -8.35
N LEU A 123 4.11 -7.30 -7.19
CA LEU A 123 4.60 -8.52 -6.56
C LEU A 123 3.46 -9.47 -6.17
N SER A 124 2.37 -8.95 -5.58
CA SER A 124 1.20 -9.77 -5.24
C SER A 124 0.57 -10.42 -6.48
N MET A 125 0.51 -9.69 -7.60
CA MET A 125 0.04 -10.20 -8.88
C MET A 125 0.97 -11.27 -9.44
N TYR A 126 2.29 -11.06 -9.36
CA TYR A 126 3.27 -12.05 -9.77
C TYR A 126 3.12 -13.35 -8.99
N VAL A 127 3.02 -13.28 -7.66
CA VAL A 127 2.79 -14.45 -6.79
C VAL A 127 1.48 -15.12 -7.18
N LEU A 128 0.39 -14.36 -7.35
CA LEU A 128 -0.90 -14.92 -7.72
C LEU A 128 -0.85 -15.68 -9.06
N ILE A 129 -0.24 -15.08 -10.09
CA ILE A 129 -0.08 -15.71 -11.41
C ILE A 129 0.79 -16.97 -11.32
N LYS A 130 1.87 -16.93 -10.54
CA LYS A 130 2.76 -18.08 -10.30
C LYS A 130 1.98 -19.24 -9.67
N HIS A 131 1.14 -18.97 -8.68
CA HIS A 131 0.31 -19.99 -8.02
C HIS A 131 -0.79 -20.53 -8.93
N LEU A 132 -1.44 -19.67 -9.73
CA LEU A 132 -2.45 -20.11 -10.71
C LEU A 132 -1.85 -20.98 -11.83
N LYS A 133 -0.65 -20.64 -12.33
CA LYS A 133 0.05 -21.44 -13.35
C LYS A 133 0.64 -22.74 -12.78
N GLY A 134 1.13 -22.72 -11.55
CA GLY A 134 1.64 -23.91 -10.85
C GLY A 134 0.55 -24.96 -10.59
N GLY A 135 -0.70 -24.56 -10.43
CA GLY A 135 -1.85 -25.48 -10.32
C GLY A 135 -2.20 -26.21 -11.62
N SER A 136 -1.83 -25.67 -12.79
CA SER A 136 -2.08 -26.29 -14.10
C SER A 136 -1.09 -27.39 -14.47
N LEU A 137 0.06 -27.49 -13.79
CA LEU A 137 1.10 -28.50 -14.04
C LEU A 137 1.12 -29.61 -12.98
N ALA A 138 0.29 -29.52 -11.94
CA ALA A 138 0.12 -30.55 -10.92
C ALA A 138 -1.07 -31.49 -11.21
N GLY A 139 -1.67 -31.37 -12.40
CA GLY A 139 -2.85 -32.11 -12.84
C GLY A 139 -2.75 -32.67 -14.26
N VAL A 140 -1.52 -32.94 -14.73
CA VAL A 140 -1.24 -33.78 -15.91
C VAL A 140 -0.26 -34.85 -15.48
#